data_AF-A0A497PL21-F1
#
_entry.id   AF-A0A497PL21-F1
#
_cell.length_a   1.000
_cell.length_b   1.000
_cell.length_c   1.000
_cell.angle_alpha   90.00
_cell.angle_beta   90.00
_cell.angle_gamma   90.00
#
_symmetry.space_group_name_H-M   'P 1'
#
loop_
_entity.id
_entity.type
_entity.pdbx_description
1 polymer ?
#
loop_
_entity_poly.entity_id
_entity_poly.type
_entity_poly.pdbx_seq_one_letter_code
_entity_poly.pdbx_strand_id
1 'polypeptide(L)'
;MKVSEEIRTVKQVVLEVCSKYPSALESYTKLVWYVWREMAPRKLPFIPFPVFKQLPPPETITRCFRKLVEEGRIKLPPNIQEKRRKRERAFRRYFGRPEVIH
;
A
#
# COMPACT_ATOMS: atom_id res chain seq x y z
N MET A 1 5.53 -33.33 5.55
CA MET A 1 5.09 -31.98 5.15
C MET A 1 4.66 -31.22 6.41
N LYS A 2 5.47 -30.26 6.88
CA LYS A 2 5.03 -29.30 7.90
C LYS A 2 4.70 -27.99 7.18
N VAL A 3 3.45 -27.79 6.80
CA VAL A 3 2.98 -26.51 6.25
C VAL A 3 1.77 -26.07 7.07
N SER A 4 2.03 -25.69 8.31
CA SER A 4 1.15 -24.78 9.06
C SER A 4 1.56 -23.35 8.71
N GLU A 5 1.64 -23.02 7.42
CA GLU A 5 1.62 -21.62 7.03
C GLU A 5 0.16 -21.18 7.12
N GLU A 6 -0.20 -20.57 8.24
CA GLU A 6 -1.50 -19.91 8.39
C GLU A 6 -1.77 -19.08 7.13
N ILE A 7 -2.95 -19.25 6.53
CA ILE A 7 -3.38 -18.49 5.36
C ILE A 7 -3.48 -17.01 5.79
N ARG A 8 -2.37 -16.28 5.67
CA ARG A 8 -2.31 -14.87 6.01
C ARG A 8 -3.01 -14.09 4.93
N THR A 9 -4.07 -13.39 5.33
CA THR A 9 -4.80 -12.50 4.42
C THR A 9 -3.95 -11.28 4.08
N VAL A 10 -4.13 -10.73 2.87
CA VAL A 10 -3.44 -9.49 2.45
C VAL A 10 -3.65 -8.36 3.48
N LYS A 11 -4.83 -8.29 4.11
CA LYS A 11 -5.14 -7.32 5.16
C LYS A 11 -4.26 -7.48 6.40
N GLN A 12 -4.01 -8.71 6.86
CA GLN A 12 -3.11 -8.96 8.00
C GLN A 12 -1.67 -8.59 7.65
N VAL A 13 -1.20 -8.97 6.46
CA VAL A 13 0.17 -8.64 6.02
C VAL A 13 0.36 -7.13 5.90
N VAL A 14 -0.62 -6.40 5.36
CA VAL A 14 -0.59 -4.93 5.30
C VAL A 14 -0.47 -4.32 6.69
N LEU A 15 -1.23 -4.82 7.67
CA LEU A 15 -1.17 -4.33 9.05
C LEU A 15 0.21 -4.58 9.67
N GLU A 16 0.77 -5.77 9.50
CA GLU A 16 2.10 -6.15 9.99
C GLU A 16 3.18 -5.27 9.35
N VAL A 17 3.15 -5.11 8.02
CA VAL A 17 4.08 -4.27 7.25
C VAL A 17 4.07 -2.82 7.75
N CYS A 18 2.88 -2.27 8.03
CA CYS A 18 2.77 -0.90 8.53
C CYS A 18 3.34 -0.74 9.94
N SER A 19 3.21 -1.76 10.79
CA SER A 19 3.83 -1.78 12.13
C SER A 19 5.35 -1.94 12.05
N LYS A 20 5.85 -2.80 11.16
CA LYS A 20 7.27 -3.12 10.99
C LYS A 20 8.05 -2.03 10.27
N TYR A 21 7.43 -1.38 9.28
CA TYR A 21 8.05 -0.36 8.44
C TYR A 21 7.19 0.92 8.41
N PRO A 22 7.41 1.88 9.34
CA PRO A 22 6.66 3.14 9.36
C PRO A 22 6.74 3.93 8.04
N SER A 23 7.83 3.77 7.30
CA SER A 23 8.01 4.38 5.97
C SER A 23 6.97 3.91 4.92
N ALA A 24 6.30 2.78 5.15
CA ALA A 24 5.20 2.30 4.30
C ALA A 24 3.96 3.23 4.37
N LEU A 25 3.77 3.94 5.49
CA LEU A 25 2.64 4.87 5.65
C LEU A 25 2.73 6.09 4.72
N GLU A 26 3.95 6.43 4.30
CA GLU A 26 4.26 7.63 3.52
C GLU A 26 3.99 7.45 2.01
N SER A 27 4.08 6.22 1.51
CA SER A 27 4.06 5.93 0.07
C SER A 27 3.44 4.58 -0.23
N TYR A 28 2.45 4.57 -1.13
CA TYR A 28 1.85 3.33 -1.63
C TYR A 28 2.87 2.44 -2.35
N THR A 29 3.85 3.02 -3.06
CA THR A 29 4.92 2.25 -3.69
C THR A 29 5.75 1.49 -2.67
N LYS A 30 6.14 2.15 -1.56
CA LYS A 30 6.88 1.50 -0.47
C LYS A 30 6.03 0.41 0.18
N LEU A 31 4.76 0.71 0.48
CA LEU A 31 3.82 -0.26 1.05
C LEU A 31 3.70 -1.52 0.19
N VAL A 32 3.41 -1.36 -1.09
CA VAL A 32 3.25 -2.47 -2.05
C VAL A 32 4.52 -3.31 -2.11
N TRP A 33 5.68 -2.66 -2.19
CA TRP A 33 6.97 -3.35 -2.24
C TRP A 33 7.24 -4.16 -0.96
N TYR A 34 6.98 -3.60 0.22
CA TYR A 34 7.15 -4.34 1.48
C TYR A 34 6.16 -5.50 1.60
N VAL A 35 4.90 -5.33 1.20
CA VAL A 35 3.90 -6.42 1.21
C VAL A 35 4.33 -7.55 0.27
N TRP A 36 4.77 -7.23 -0.95
CA TRP A 36 5.30 -8.22 -1.87
C TRP A 36 6.53 -8.94 -1.33
N ARG A 37 7.44 -8.23 -0.65
CA ARG A 37 8.61 -8.85 -0.01
C ARG A 37 8.21 -9.83 1.10
N GLU A 38 7.24 -9.49 1.94
CA GLU A 38 6.79 -10.36 3.04
C GLU A 38 5.96 -11.57 2.54
N MET A 39 5.24 -11.43 1.42
CA MET A 39 4.45 -12.52 0.82
C MET A 39 5.24 -13.37 -0.18
N ALA A 40 6.38 -12.89 -0.69
CA ALA A 40 7.20 -13.68 -1.59
C ALA A 40 7.89 -14.83 -0.83
N PRO A 41 7.92 -16.05 -1.39
CA PRO A 41 8.45 -17.24 -0.72
C PRO A 41 9.97 -17.20 -0.45
N ARG A 42 10.68 -16.17 -0.94
CA ARG A 42 12.12 -15.96 -0.69
C ARG A 42 12.43 -14.47 -0.64
N LYS A 43 13.39 -14.08 0.22
CA LYS A 43 14.01 -12.74 0.26
C LYS A 43 14.89 -12.51 -0.98
N LEU A 44 14.32 -12.60 -2.17
CA LEU A 44 15.06 -12.43 -3.41
C LEU A 44 15.29 -10.93 -3.66
N PRO A 45 16.46 -10.55 -4.19
CA PRO A 45 16.70 -9.18 -4.67
C PRO A 45 15.77 -8.81 -5.83
N PHE A 46 15.21 -9.83 -6.51
CA PHE A 46 14.30 -9.71 -7.64
C PHE A 46 13.17 -10.74 -7.53
N ILE A 47 11.94 -10.34 -7.86
CA ILE A 47 10.77 -11.25 -7.83
C ILE A 47 10.60 -11.84 -9.24
N PRO A 48 10.78 -13.16 -9.45
CA PRO A 48 10.54 -13.79 -10.74
C PRO A 48 9.10 -13.57 -11.20
N PHE A 49 8.90 -13.36 -12.50
CA PHE A 49 7.56 -13.09 -13.06
C PHE A 49 6.47 -14.12 -12.68
N PRO A 50 6.75 -15.44 -12.62
CA PRO A 50 5.75 -16.42 -12.17
C PRO A 50 5.31 -16.21 -10.71
N VAL A 51 6.24 -15.80 -9.84
CA VAL A 51 5.94 -15.48 -8.43
C VAL A 51 5.19 -14.17 -8.35
N PHE A 52 5.60 -13.17 -9.12
CA PHE A 52 4.93 -11.87 -9.19
C PHE A 52 3.44 -12.00 -9.54
N LYS A 53 3.09 -12.88 -10.48
CA LYS A 53 1.69 -13.14 -10.86
C LYS A 53 0.82 -13.69 -9.73
N GLN A 54 1.43 -14.31 -8.73
CA GLN A 54 0.72 -14.90 -7.58
C GLN A 54 0.57 -13.89 -6.42
N LEU A 55 1.30 -12.78 -6.46
CA LEU A 55 1.24 -11.75 -5.44
C LEU A 55 -0.03 -10.88 -5.60
N PRO A 56 -0.55 -10.30 -4.51
CA PRO A 56 -1.71 -9.43 -4.59
C PRO A 56 -1.40 -8.19 -5.45
N PRO A 57 -2.35 -7.74 -6.28
CA PRO A 57 -2.13 -6.56 -7.09
C PRO A 57 -2.02 -5.30 -6.22
N PRO A 58 -1.34 -4.24 -6.69
CA PRO A 58 -1.18 -2.99 -5.94
C PRO A 58 -2.51 -2.38 -5.48
N GLU A 59 -3.54 -2.47 -6.31
CA GLU A 59 -4.89 -1.98 -6.00
C GLU A 59 -5.51 -2.70 -4.80
N THR A 60 -5.38 -4.03 -4.72
CA THR A 60 -5.86 -4.80 -3.57
C THR A 60 -5.13 -4.39 -2.29
N ILE A 61 -3.80 -4.27 -2.34
CA ILE A 61 -2.97 -3.87 -1.19
C ILE A 61 -3.40 -2.47 -0.70
N THR A 62 -3.49 -1.50 -1.62
CA THR A 62 -3.85 -0.13 -1.27
C THR A 62 -5.30 0.00 -0.79
N ARG A 63 -6.24 -0.79 -1.33
CA ARG A 63 -7.61 -0.87 -0.84
C ARG A 63 -7.68 -1.42 0.59
N CYS A 64 -6.97 -2.51 0.87
CA CYS A 64 -6.85 -3.06 2.22
C CYS A 64 -6.28 -2.02 3.21
N PHE A 65 -5.23 -1.30 2.80
CA PHE A 65 -4.64 -0.23 3.60
C PHE A 65 -5.63 0.89 3.92
N ARG A 66 -6.35 1.41 2.91
CA ARG A 66 -7.35 2.47 3.12
C ARG A 66 -8.44 2.01 4.09
N LYS A 67 -8.93 0.78 3.94
CA LYS A 67 -9.90 0.18 4.84
C LYS A 67 -9.37 0.06 6.27
N LEU A 68 -8.13 -0.35 6.45
CA LEU A 68 -7.50 -0.41 7.78
C LEU A 68 -7.31 0.96 8.43
N VAL A 69 -7.08 2.01 7.64
CA VAL A 69 -7.04 3.40 8.13
C VAL A 69 -8.44 3.87 8.53
N GLU A 70 -9.45 3.60 7.69
CA GLU A 70 -10.86 3.94 7.97
C GLU A 70 -11.38 3.24 9.23
N GLU A 71 -11.03 1.97 9.42
CA GLU A 71 -11.34 1.19 10.62
C GLU A 71 -10.53 1.63 11.87
N GLY A 72 -9.63 2.61 11.75
CA GLY A 72 -8.78 3.10 12.84
C GLY A 72 -7.67 2.13 13.28
N ARG A 73 -7.46 1.04 12.55
CA ARG A 73 -6.43 0.02 12.82
C ARG A 73 -5.03 0.52 12.46
N ILE A 74 -4.92 1.40 11.46
CA ILE A 74 -3.69 2.10 11.09
C ILE A 74 -3.88 3.59 11.33
N LYS A 75 -3.06 4.17 12.22
CA LYS A 75 -3.04 5.62 12.45
C LYS A 75 -2.00 6.26 11.53
N LEU A 76 -2.46 7.10 10.61
CA LEU A 76 -1.58 7.90 9.77
C LEU A 76 -0.98 9.05 10.58
N PRO A 77 0.35 9.22 10.62
CA PRO A 77 0.94 10.35 11.31
C PRO A 77 0.54 11.68 10.62
N PRO A 78 0.37 12.75 11.42
CA PRO A 78 -0.29 13.99 10.97
C PRO A 78 0.44 14.67 9.80
N ASN A 79 1.77 14.62 9.80
CA ASN A 79 2.63 15.13 8.73
C ASN A 79 2.34 14.47 7.35
N ILE A 80 1.98 13.19 7.32
CA ILE A 80 1.66 12.47 6.09
C ILE A 80 0.27 12.85 5.58
N GLN A 81 -0.69 13.05 6.49
CA GLN A 81 -2.02 13.53 6.10
C GLN A 81 -1.94 14.91 5.45
N GLU A 82 -1.13 15.81 6.02
CA GLU A 82 -0.92 17.14 5.48
C GLU A 82 -0.24 17.10 4.10
N LYS A 83 0.80 16.27 3.92
CA LYS A 83 1.46 16.06 2.62
C LYS A 83 0.47 15.55 1.56
N ARG A 84 -0.41 14.61 1.92
CA ARG A 84 -1.44 14.09 1.01
C ARG A 84 -2.44 15.18 0.62
N ARG A 85 -2.95 15.96 1.58
CA ARG A 85 -3.83 17.11 1.32
C ARG A 85 -3.16 18.16 0.44
N LYS A 86 -1.87 18.46 0.66
CA LYS A 86 -1.12 19.41 -0.15
C LYS A 86 -0.99 18.94 -1.61
N ARG A 87 -0.70 17.66 -1.84
CA ARG A 87 -0.66 17.06 -3.18
C ARG A 87 -2.02 17.08 -3.87
N GLU A 88 -3.09 16.76 -3.15
CA GLU A 88 -4.46 16.82 -3.67
C GLU A 88 -4.85 18.25 -4.08
N ARG A 89 -4.56 19.25 -3.24
CA ARG A 89 -4.78 20.67 -3.58
C ARG A 89 -3.97 21.09 -4.81
N ALA A 90 -2.71 20.68 -4.90
CA ALA A 90 -1.86 20.98 -6.05
C ALA A 90 -2.39 20.34 -7.34
N PHE A 91 -2.84 19.09 -7.27
CA PHE A 91 -3.46 18.39 -8.39
C PHE A 91 -4.74 19.09 -8.85
N ARG A 92 -5.65 19.43 -7.93
CA ARG A 92 -6.87 20.20 -8.25
C ARG A 92 -6.55 21.57 -8.85
N ARG A 93 -5.52 22.26 -8.37
CA ARG A 93 -5.10 23.56 -8.91
C ARG A 93 -4.58 23.46 -10.35
N TYR A 94 -3.86 22.39 -10.67
CA TYR A 94 -3.22 22.22 -11.99
C TYR A 94 -4.15 21.58 -13.02
N PHE A 95 -4.91 20.57 -12.61
CA PHE A 95 -5.78 19.78 -13.50
C PHE A 95 -7.28 20.08 -13.35
N GLY A 96 -7.69 20.84 -12.34
CA GLY A 96 -9.10 21.12 -12.05
C GLY A 96 -9.64 22.40 -12.68
N ARG A 97 -9.15 22.82 -13.85
CA ARG A 97 -9.85 23.87 -14.62
C ARG A 97 -11.05 23.25 -15.37
N PRO A 98 -12.21 23.94 -15.42
CA PRO A 98 -13.35 23.49 -16.20
C PRO A 98 -13.04 23.57 -17.69
N GLU A 99 -13.59 22.64 -18.46
CA GLU A 99 -13.70 22.73 -19.91
C GLU A 99 -14.30 24.09 -20.28
N VAL A 100 -13.51 24.95 -20.92
CA VAL A 100 -14.06 26.10 -21.63
C VAL A 100 -14.41 25.58 -23.02
N ILE A 101 -15.70 25.28 -23.19
CA ILE A 101 -16.32 25.02 -24.49
C ILE A 101 -16.31 26.35 -25.25
N HIS A 102 -15.59 26.40 -26.37
CA HIS A 102 -15.75 27.42 -27.41
C HIS A 102 -15.85 26.71 -28.75
#